data_AF-A0A3D0DLT6-F1
#
_entry.id   AF-A0A3D0DLT6-F1
#
_cell.length_a   1.000
_cell.length_b   1.000
_cell.length_c   1.000
_cell.angle_alpha   90.00
_cell.angle_beta   90.00
_cell.angle_gamma   90.00
#
_symmetry.space_group_name_H-M   'P 1'
#
loop_
_entity.id
_entity.type
_entity.pdbx_description
1 polymer ?
#
loop_
_entity_poly.entity_id
_entity_poly.type
_entity_poly.pdbx_seq_one_letter_code
_entity_poly.pdbx_strand_id
1 'polypeptide(L)'
;MEIIFNIVMMIIMLPSILFIYIYEYPKKWKDKKYIYGVRNRTEFKEEIIAKRVDEISSQCRKKANIYLVISIILMVGFCFIPDFTVRLIVWTVFIFIDFVLMFAPFTKGNSELKSLKRELGLNFEKGVVYTDLKSVGAVHALKKSSIIIPNIIAAVFFLVALLNDIGVVKIAGFSSGHEYQARLMTGMSGALLFVSIMLIPIAFMMDGIRNEVISEDSDININYNRAKKKNMADFIVLFTWINTAVIIVMMITMSIWDDQILYLSLYAVYMLGIMTGGFFFLRRQKLIEKRYKNETSVEIDDDDNWILGQIYYNPEDKRLNIDKRVGVGTTVNMAHPVGKVIGVLTILLVIFILFELIYVGILGQTPMKVRVEDGNIICHQMKDDYCIPISDIDDITIESDSAKLKLRKEAGYDMDPKYKGKYYVNDESGCIVFLDLNTKKYMTVSADGKKYYINGESNGESEKVYSEVLNQISD
;
A
#
# COMPACT_ATOMS: atom_id res chain seq x y z
N MET A 1 -19.56 -6.32 -3.42
CA MET A 1 -18.19 -5.95 -2.98
C MET A 1 -17.10 -6.73 -3.71
N GLU A 2 -17.31 -8.01 -4.03
CA GLU A 2 -16.29 -8.89 -4.62
C GLU A 2 -15.68 -8.39 -5.95
N ILE A 3 -16.51 -7.98 -6.90
CA ILE A 3 -16.07 -7.44 -8.19
C ILE A 3 -15.25 -6.15 -7.99
N ILE A 4 -15.67 -5.31 -7.04
CA ILE A 4 -15.01 -4.05 -6.74
C ILE A 4 -13.59 -4.31 -6.20
N PHE A 5 -13.43 -5.28 -5.29
CA PHE A 5 -12.12 -5.66 -4.78
C PHE A 5 -11.17 -6.06 -5.94
N ASN A 6 -11.61 -6.93 -6.84
CA ASN A 6 -10.81 -7.34 -8.00
C ASN A 6 -10.44 -6.16 -8.91
N ILE A 7 -11.38 -5.26 -9.18
CA ILE A 7 -11.12 -4.07 -9.99
C ILE A 7 -10.06 -3.19 -9.31
N VAL A 8 -10.17 -2.97 -8.00
CA VAL A 8 -9.20 -2.18 -7.23
C VAL A 8 -7.82 -2.82 -7.30
N MET A 9 -7.72 -4.14 -7.07
CA MET A 9 -6.45 -4.86 -7.16
C MET A 9 -5.82 -4.77 -8.55
N MET A 10 -6.61 -4.90 -9.61
CA MET A 10 -6.16 -4.75 -10.99
C MET A 10 -5.65 -3.34 -11.31
N ILE A 11 -6.38 -2.31 -10.88
CA ILE A 11 -6.01 -0.90 -11.08
C ILE A 11 -4.70 -0.57 -10.37
N ILE A 12 -4.42 -1.20 -9.23
CA ILE A 12 -3.17 -0.98 -8.48
C ILE A 12 -2.02 -1.78 -9.12
N MET A 13 -2.25 -3.06 -9.39
CA MET A 13 -1.18 -3.98 -9.79
C MET A 13 -0.72 -3.78 -11.22
N LEU A 14 -1.66 -3.70 -12.18
CA LEU A 14 -1.32 -3.68 -13.60
C LEU A 14 -0.43 -2.49 -13.98
N PRO A 15 -0.73 -1.24 -13.58
CA PRO A 15 0.16 -0.11 -13.86
C PRO A 15 1.52 -0.25 -13.18
N SER A 16 1.56 -0.83 -11.98
CA SER A 16 2.80 -1.01 -11.20
C SER A 16 3.76 -1.97 -11.90
N ILE A 17 3.28 -3.14 -12.36
CA ILE A 17 4.11 -4.12 -13.08
C ILE A 17 4.55 -3.61 -14.45
N LEU A 18 3.68 -2.86 -15.13
CA LEU A 18 4.02 -2.21 -16.41
C LEU A 18 5.08 -1.13 -16.20
N PHE A 19 4.99 -0.37 -15.11
CA PHE A 19 5.98 0.64 -14.77
C PHE A 19 7.35 0.01 -14.51
N ILE A 20 7.42 -1.04 -13.68
CA ILE A 20 8.64 -1.82 -13.45
C ILE A 20 9.19 -2.33 -14.78
N TYR A 21 8.35 -2.97 -15.61
CA TYR A 21 8.76 -3.50 -16.89
C TYR A 21 9.40 -2.43 -17.80
N ILE A 22 8.73 -1.28 -17.98
CA ILE A 22 9.17 -0.21 -18.88
C ILE A 22 10.49 0.42 -18.41
N TYR A 23 10.68 0.54 -17.10
CA TYR A 23 11.83 1.25 -16.54
C TYR A 23 13.07 0.34 -16.43
N GLU A 24 12.88 -0.86 -15.89
CA GLU A 24 13.95 -1.81 -15.57
C GLU A 24 14.44 -2.59 -16.80
N TYR A 25 13.60 -2.72 -17.84
CA TYR A 25 13.93 -3.47 -19.08
C TYR A 25 13.93 -2.57 -20.32
N PRO A 26 14.94 -1.69 -20.46
CA PRO A 26 14.97 -0.70 -21.52
C PRO A 26 15.16 -1.33 -22.91
N LYS A 27 14.31 -0.93 -23.87
CA LYS A 27 14.47 -1.34 -25.29
C LYS A 27 15.68 -0.69 -25.96
N LYS A 28 16.03 0.55 -25.57
CA LYS A 28 17.16 1.32 -26.10
C LYS A 28 18.21 1.51 -25.01
N TRP A 29 18.93 0.44 -24.67
CA TRP A 29 19.92 0.48 -23.58
C TRP A 29 21.06 1.46 -23.86
N LYS A 30 21.45 1.67 -25.13
CA LYS A 30 22.53 2.60 -25.52
C LYS A 30 22.32 4.04 -25.05
N ASP A 31 21.07 4.46 -24.89
CA ASP A 31 20.69 5.80 -24.44
C ASP A 31 20.56 5.92 -22.91
N LYS A 32 20.67 4.80 -22.20
CA LYS A 32 20.49 4.76 -20.75
C LYS A 32 21.82 4.97 -20.04
N LYS A 33 21.76 5.64 -18.89
CA LYS A 33 22.89 5.80 -17.98
C LYS A 33 23.31 4.49 -17.31
N TYR A 34 22.35 3.61 -17.04
CA TYR A 34 22.57 2.30 -16.43
C TYR A 34 21.82 1.22 -17.20
N ILE A 35 22.40 0.02 -17.25
CA ILE A 35 21.80 -1.20 -17.79
C ILE A 35 21.82 -2.23 -16.67
N TYR A 36 20.65 -2.68 -16.22
CA TYR A 36 20.52 -3.62 -15.09
C TYR A 36 21.35 -3.23 -13.85
N GLY A 37 21.44 -1.93 -13.55
CA GLY A 37 22.25 -1.44 -12.43
C GLY A 37 23.77 -1.50 -12.65
N VAL A 38 24.25 -1.67 -13.88
CA VAL A 38 25.67 -1.49 -14.27
C VAL A 38 25.79 -0.19 -15.06
N ARG A 39 26.84 0.60 -14.83
CA ARG A 39 27.04 1.87 -15.56
C ARG A 39 27.19 1.58 -17.06
N ASN A 40 26.44 2.29 -17.89
CA ASN A 40 26.53 2.13 -19.34
C ASN A 40 27.71 2.95 -19.88
N ARG A 41 28.81 2.26 -20.14
CA ARG A 41 30.06 2.87 -20.58
C ARG A 41 30.14 3.09 -22.09
N THR A 42 31.13 3.84 -22.54
CA THR A 42 31.39 4.04 -23.98
C THR A 42 31.90 2.76 -24.64
N GLU A 43 32.75 2.00 -23.94
CA GLU A 43 33.30 0.70 -24.34
C GLU A 43 32.19 -0.31 -24.65
N PHE A 44 31.07 -0.27 -23.92
CA PHE A 44 29.92 -1.14 -24.20
C PHE A 44 29.27 -0.87 -25.56
N LYS A 45 29.47 0.32 -26.14
CA LYS A 45 28.88 0.73 -27.41
C LYS A 45 29.73 0.35 -28.62
N GLU A 46 30.95 -0.14 -28.41
CA GLU A 46 31.81 -0.69 -29.46
C GLU A 46 31.15 -1.91 -30.10
N GLU A 47 31.30 -2.09 -31.42
CA GLU A 47 30.45 -3.01 -32.19
C GLU A 47 30.45 -4.46 -31.66
N ILE A 48 31.62 -4.97 -31.27
CA ILE A 48 31.79 -6.35 -30.78
C ILE A 48 31.15 -6.51 -29.39
N ILE A 49 31.40 -5.56 -28.47
CA ILE A 49 30.89 -5.60 -27.10
C ILE A 49 29.39 -5.31 -27.09
N ALA A 50 28.93 -4.39 -27.94
CA ALA A 50 27.52 -4.03 -28.09
C ALA A 50 26.67 -5.24 -28.49
N LYS A 51 27.18 -6.15 -29.33
CA LYS A 51 26.49 -7.41 -29.67
C LYS A 51 26.26 -8.28 -28.42
N ARG A 52 27.28 -8.44 -27.57
CA ARG A 52 27.14 -9.16 -26.28
C ARG A 52 26.14 -8.47 -25.34
N VAL A 53 26.17 -7.14 -25.23
CA VAL A 53 25.23 -6.39 -24.39
C VAL A 53 23.80 -6.47 -24.94
N ASP A 54 23.62 -6.47 -26.27
CA ASP A 54 22.34 -6.69 -26.94
C ASP A 54 21.79 -8.11 -26.66
N GLU A 55 22.65 -9.13 -26.67
CA GLU A 55 22.28 -10.50 -26.31
C GLU A 55 21.80 -10.59 -24.85
N ILE A 56 22.58 -10.06 -23.90
CA ILE A 56 22.20 -10.03 -22.47
C ILE A 56 20.86 -9.29 -22.29
N SER A 57 20.74 -8.11 -22.90
CA SER A 57 19.54 -7.26 -22.76
C SER A 57 18.30 -7.88 -23.39
N SER A 58 18.45 -8.49 -24.57
CA SER A 58 17.34 -9.17 -25.25
C SER A 58 16.86 -10.41 -24.50
N GLN A 59 17.78 -11.21 -23.95
CA GLN A 59 17.45 -12.37 -23.12
C GLN A 59 16.70 -11.95 -21.84
N CYS A 60 17.23 -10.97 -21.11
CA CYS A 60 16.59 -10.47 -19.89
C CYS A 60 15.20 -9.89 -20.18
N ARG A 61 15.07 -9.08 -21.24
CA ARG A 61 13.79 -8.50 -21.66
C ARG A 61 12.79 -9.56 -22.15
N LYS A 62 13.24 -10.61 -22.83
CA LYS A 62 12.38 -11.74 -23.25
C LYS A 62 11.83 -12.48 -22.03
N LYS A 63 12.65 -12.75 -21.01
CA LYS A 63 12.18 -13.37 -19.76
C LYS A 63 11.21 -12.46 -19.00
N ALA A 64 11.52 -11.18 -18.88
CA ALA A 64 10.63 -10.21 -18.25
C ALA A 64 9.28 -10.08 -18.97
N ASN A 65 9.25 -10.17 -20.31
CA ASN A 65 8.00 -10.25 -21.08
C ASN A 65 7.16 -11.47 -20.72
N ILE A 66 7.81 -12.64 -20.62
CA ILE A 66 7.11 -13.89 -20.28
C ILE A 66 6.49 -13.75 -18.88
N TYR A 67 7.26 -13.25 -17.91
CA TYR A 67 6.75 -13.01 -16.56
C TYR A 67 5.59 -12.01 -16.57
N LEU A 68 5.72 -10.86 -17.23
CA LEU A 68 4.64 -9.88 -17.35
C LEU A 68 3.34 -10.49 -17.90
N VAL A 69 3.43 -11.31 -18.96
CA VAL A 69 2.25 -11.98 -19.54
C VAL A 69 1.65 -12.99 -18.57
N ILE A 70 2.49 -13.80 -17.91
CA ILE A 70 2.03 -14.75 -16.87
C ILE A 70 1.35 -14.00 -15.73
N SER A 71 1.91 -12.87 -15.27
CA SER A 71 1.33 -12.07 -14.20
C SER A 71 -0.06 -11.58 -14.57
N ILE A 72 -0.24 -11.05 -15.79
CA ILE A 72 -1.55 -10.60 -16.28
C ILE A 72 -2.56 -11.76 -16.35
N ILE A 73 -2.14 -12.94 -16.82
CA ILE A 73 -3.00 -14.13 -16.87
C ILE A 73 -3.43 -14.56 -15.47
N LEU A 74 -2.49 -14.61 -14.52
CA LEU A 74 -2.77 -14.99 -13.13
C LEU A 74 -3.72 -13.98 -12.46
N MET A 75 -3.47 -12.69 -12.65
CA MET A 75 -4.35 -11.62 -12.17
C MET A 75 -5.80 -11.80 -12.65
N VAL A 76 -5.98 -12.09 -13.94
CA VAL A 76 -7.31 -12.39 -14.51
C VAL A 76 -7.88 -13.67 -13.90
N GLY A 77 -7.07 -14.71 -13.72
CA GLY A 77 -7.47 -15.97 -13.08
C GLY A 77 -7.98 -15.79 -11.64
N PHE A 78 -7.32 -14.95 -10.84
CA PHE A 78 -7.71 -14.70 -9.44
C PHE A 78 -9.06 -14.00 -9.31
N CYS A 79 -9.50 -13.27 -10.33
CA CYS A 79 -10.83 -12.67 -10.35
C CYS A 79 -11.97 -13.70 -10.27
N PHE A 80 -11.70 -14.96 -10.63
CA PHE A 80 -12.68 -16.06 -10.64
C PHE A 80 -12.65 -16.93 -9.38
N ILE A 81 -11.80 -16.63 -8.39
CA ILE A 81 -11.81 -17.34 -7.10
C ILE A 81 -13.11 -16.98 -6.37
N PRO A 82 -13.99 -17.95 -6.02
CA PRO A 82 -15.27 -17.65 -5.40
C PRO A 82 -15.14 -17.12 -3.97
N ASP A 83 -14.34 -17.81 -3.14
CA ASP A 83 -14.17 -17.47 -1.73
C ASP A 83 -13.39 -16.16 -1.56
N PHE A 84 -13.99 -15.18 -0.88
CA PHE A 84 -13.39 -13.86 -0.69
C PHE A 84 -12.10 -13.91 0.11
N THR A 85 -12.04 -14.73 1.16
CA THR A 85 -10.87 -14.83 2.05
C THR A 85 -9.68 -15.45 1.32
N VAL A 86 -9.91 -16.56 0.61
CA VAL A 86 -8.90 -17.21 -0.24
C VAL A 86 -8.43 -16.24 -1.32
N ARG A 87 -9.36 -15.54 -1.97
CA ARG A 87 -9.03 -14.54 -3.00
C ARG A 87 -8.16 -13.42 -2.44
N LEU A 88 -8.49 -12.86 -1.27
CA LEU A 88 -7.68 -11.85 -0.57
C LEU A 88 -6.26 -12.35 -0.30
N ILE A 89 -6.12 -13.57 0.24
CA ILE A 89 -4.82 -14.18 0.55
C ILE A 89 -4.01 -14.39 -0.73
N VAL A 90 -4.62 -14.98 -1.76
CA VAL A 90 -3.96 -15.25 -3.05
C VAL A 90 -3.45 -13.96 -3.69
N TRP A 91 -4.30 -12.92 -3.76
CA TRP A 91 -3.89 -11.62 -4.28
C TRP A 91 -2.71 -11.02 -3.49
N THR A 92 -2.77 -11.08 -2.15
CA THR A 92 -1.74 -10.50 -1.29
C THR A 92 -0.40 -11.24 -1.42
N VAL A 93 -0.42 -12.57 -1.39
CA VAL A 93 0.79 -13.39 -1.60
C VAL A 93 1.36 -13.16 -3.00
N PHE A 94 0.48 -13.10 -4.01
CA PHE A 94 0.88 -12.87 -5.38
C PHE A 94 1.61 -11.54 -5.55
N ILE A 95 1.22 -10.45 -4.88
CA ILE A 95 1.94 -9.17 -4.93
C ILE A 95 3.42 -9.34 -4.60
N PHE A 96 3.73 -10.05 -3.52
CA PHE A 96 5.13 -10.28 -3.10
C PHE A 96 5.89 -11.16 -4.08
N ILE A 97 5.28 -12.25 -4.53
CA ILE A 97 5.90 -13.19 -5.49
C ILE A 97 6.15 -12.48 -6.81
N ASP A 98 5.17 -11.76 -7.34
CA ASP A 98 5.23 -11.10 -8.63
C ASP A 98 6.30 -10.01 -8.64
N PHE A 99 6.44 -9.26 -7.54
CA PHE A 99 7.53 -8.30 -7.38
C PHE A 99 8.90 -8.99 -7.49
N VAL A 100 9.12 -10.09 -6.77
CA VAL A 100 10.39 -10.84 -6.82
C VAL A 100 10.65 -11.40 -8.23
N LEU A 101 9.64 -12.00 -8.86
CA LEU A 101 9.75 -12.58 -10.21
C LEU A 101 10.09 -11.52 -11.26
N MET A 102 9.48 -10.34 -11.17
CA MET A 102 9.74 -9.22 -12.08
C MET A 102 11.16 -8.67 -11.97
N PHE A 103 11.86 -8.85 -10.84
CA PHE A 103 13.27 -8.46 -10.67
C PHE A 103 14.27 -9.57 -10.99
N ALA A 104 13.86 -10.85 -11.06
CA ALA A 104 14.78 -11.96 -11.30
C ALA A 104 15.58 -11.86 -12.63
N PRO A 105 15.00 -11.47 -13.78
CA PRO A 105 15.78 -11.26 -15.00
C PRO A 105 16.75 -10.07 -14.89
N PHE A 106 16.37 -9.03 -14.14
CA PHE A 106 17.22 -7.86 -13.89
C PHE A 106 18.48 -8.25 -13.11
N THR A 107 18.33 -9.03 -12.03
CA THR A 107 19.49 -9.46 -11.22
C THR A 107 20.44 -10.34 -12.01
N LYS A 108 19.90 -11.21 -12.88
CA LYS A 108 20.70 -11.98 -13.83
C LYS A 108 21.48 -11.08 -14.79
N GLY A 109 20.81 -10.09 -15.41
CA GLY A 109 21.46 -9.12 -16.29
C GLY A 109 22.55 -8.31 -15.59
N ASN A 110 22.35 -7.94 -14.32
CA ASN A 110 23.37 -7.28 -13.50
C ASN A 110 24.63 -8.14 -13.37
N SER A 111 24.46 -9.42 -13.03
CA SER A 111 25.57 -10.35 -12.87
C SER A 111 26.34 -10.58 -14.18
N GLU A 112 25.64 -10.77 -15.29
CA GLU A 112 26.27 -10.98 -16.60
C GLU A 112 27.03 -9.73 -17.08
N LEU A 113 26.46 -8.53 -16.91
CA LEU A 113 27.15 -7.29 -17.27
C LEU A 113 28.36 -7.01 -16.37
N LYS A 114 28.29 -7.33 -15.06
CA LYS A 114 29.45 -7.25 -14.17
C LYS A 114 30.54 -8.24 -14.58
N SER A 115 30.18 -9.46 -15.01
CA SER A 115 31.14 -10.42 -15.55
C SER A 115 31.82 -9.89 -16.81
N LEU A 116 31.03 -9.39 -17.77
CA LEU A 116 31.55 -8.81 -19.01
C LEU A 116 32.52 -7.65 -18.73
N LYS A 117 32.19 -6.78 -17.77
CA LYS A 117 33.07 -5.69 -17.34
C LYS A 117 34.42 -6.21 -16.80
N ARG A 118 34.40 -7.28 -16.01
CA ARG A 118 35.62 -7.93 -15.49
C ARG A 118 36.45 -8.58 -16.61
N GLU A 119 35.80 -9.23 -17.57
CA GLU A 119 36.46 -9.81 -18.76
C GLU A 119 37.20 -8.74 -19.58
N LEU A 120 36.63 -7.54 -19.67
CA LEU A 120 37.22 -6.41 -20.39
C LEU A 120 38.28 -5.65 -19.57
N GLY A 121 38.57 -6.05 -18.33
CA GLY A 121 39.54 -5.37 -17.46
C GLY A 121 39.12 -3.97 -17.00
N LEU A 122 37.83 -3.63 -17.10
CA LEU A 122 37.30 -2.28 -16.89
C LEU A 122 37.06 -1.94 -15.40
N ASN A 123 37.86 -2.46 -14.48
CA ASN A 123 37.70 -2.17 -13.06
C ASN A 123 38.36 -0.82 -12.71
N PHE A 124 37.62 0.09 -12.07
CA PHE A 124 38.23 1.32 -11.52
C PHE A 124 39.04 1.00 -10.26
N GLU A 125 40.09 1.80 -10.03
CA GLU A 125 40.72 1.90 -8.71
C GLU A 125 39.70 2.42 -7.69
N LYS A 126 39.50 1.66 -6.61
CA LYS A 126 38.63 2.07 -5.51
C LYS A 126 39.14 3.40 -4.93
N GLY A 127 38.27 4.43 -4.87
CA GLY A 127 38.47 5.53 -3.92
C GLY A 127 38.28 6.96 -4.41
N VAL A 128 38.03 7.22 -5.70
CA VAL A 128 37.85 8.61 -6.17
C VAL A 128 36.39 9.05 -6.00
N VAL A 129 36.10 9.73 -4.89
CA VAL A 129 34.80 10.39 -4.67
C VAL A 129 34.90 11.85 -5.11
N TYR A 130 34.34 12.15 -6.28
CA TYR A 130 34.22 13.54 -6.73
C TYR A 130 33.23 14.30 -5.84
N THR A 131 33.69 15.40 -5.27
CA THR A 131 32.89 16.29 -4.43
C THR A 131 33.01 17.70 -4.97
N ASP A 132 31.93 18.23 -5.53
CA ASP A 132 31.86 19.63 -5.89
C ASP A 132 31.60 20.47 -4.63
N LEU A 133 32.65 21.14 -4.14
CA LEU A 133 32.64 21.98 -2.93
C LEU A 133 31.78 23.25 -3.08
N LYS A 134 31.67 23.82 -4.30
CA LYS A 134 30.87 25.02 -4.57
C LYS A 134 29.37 24.72 -4.53
N SER A 135 28.99 23.48 -4.86
CA SER A 135 27.61 23.02 -4.80
C SER A 135 27.13 22.62 -3.39
N VAL A 136 28.03 22.53 -2.39
CA VAL A 136 27.69 22.08 -1.02
C VAL A 136 26.73 23.08 -0.36
N GLY A 137 25.50 22.64 -0.08
CA GLY A 137 24.47 23.44 0.60
C GLY A 137 23.73 24.47 -0.26
N ALA A 138 24.14 24.68 -1.51
CA ALA A 138 23.62 25.78 -2.35
C ALA A 138 22.35 25.44 -3.14
N VAL A 139 21.88 24.19 -3.13
CA VAL A 139 20.82 23.73 -4.04
C VAL A 139 19.69 23.05 -3.28
N HIS A 140 18.73 23.88 -2.89
CA HIS A 140 17.43 23.51 -2.34
C HIS A 140 16.34 24.10 -3.22
N ALA A 141 15.31 23.31 -3.53
CA ALA A 141 14.21 23.71 -4.40
C ALA A 141 12.84 23.65 -3.70
N LEU A 142 12.74 22.96 -2.56
CA LEU A 142 11.50 22.84 -1.81
C LEU A 142 11.12 24.16 -1.12
N LYS A 143 9.99 24.74 -1.52
CA LYS A 143 9.38 25.86 -0.78
C LYS A 143 8.57 25.30 0.40
N LYS A 144 9.08 25.47 1.62
CA LYS A 144 8.46 24.93 2.86
C LYS A 144 6.98 25.30 3.01
N SER A 145 6.61 26.55 2.68
CA SER A 145 5.21 26.97 2.78
C SER A 145 4.29 26.21 1.80
N SER A 146 4.79 25.83 0.63
CA SER A 146 3.98 25.15 -0.40
C SER A 146 3.59 23.73 -0.02
N ILE A 147 4.32 23.08 0.89
CA ILE A 147 3.98 21.76 1.43
C ILE A 147 3.25 21.87 2.78
N ILE A 148 3.55 22.88 3.61
CA ILE A 148 2.93 23.04 4.93
C ILE A 148 1.47 23.54 4.81
N ILE A 149 1.20 24.53 3.95
CA ILE A 149 -0.14 25.12 3.78
C ILE A 149 -1.22 24.08 3.45
N PRO A 150 -1.09 23.21 2.43
CA PRO A 150 -2.12 22.22 2.14
C PRO A 150 -2.38 21.26 3.31
N ASN A 151 -1.33 20.90 4.05
CA ASN A 151 -1.45 20.04 5.24
C ASN A 151 -2.19 20.74 6.39
N ILE A 152 -1.98 22.03 6.62
CA ILE A 152 -2.74 22.80 7.61
C ILE A 152 -4.22 22.85 7.21
N ILE A 153 -4.52 23.14 5.94
CA ILE A 153 -5.89 23.14 5.44
C ILE A 153 -6.53 21.76 5.64
N ALA A 154 -5.86 20.68 5.21
CA ALA A 154 -6.33 19.32 5.39
C ALA A 154 -6.57 18.98 6.88
N ALA A 155 -5.68 19.42 7.78
CA ALA A 155 -5.83 19.24 9.22
C ALA A 155 -7.06 19.95 9.78
N VAL A 156 -7.37 21.17 9.31
CA VAL A 156 -8.60 21.88 9.72
C VAL A 156 -9.84 21.09 9.31
N PHE A 157 -9.90 20.60 8.07
CA PHE A 157 -11.05 19.82 7.58
C PHE A 157 -11.17 18.45 8.30
N PHE A 158 -10.04 17.78 8.56
CA PHE A 158 -10.01 16.58 9.39
C PHE A 158 -10.50 16.85 10.81
N LEU A 159 -10.07 17.95 11.44
CA LEU A 159 -10.54 18.32 12.78
C LEU A 159 -12.05 18.55 12.80
N VAL A 160 -12.61 19.18 11.75
CA VAL A 160 -14.07 19.34 11.65
C VAL A 160 -14.77 17.98 11.51
N ALA A 161 -14.22 17.06 10.71
CA ALA A 161 -14.73 15.69 10.59
C ALA A 161 -14.72 14.95 11.94
N LEU A 162 -13.58 15.01 12.64
CA LEU A 162 -13.39 14.38 13.94
C LEU A 162 -14.33 14.95 14.99
N LEU A 163 -14.47 16.28 15.06
CA LEU A 163 -15.41 16.95 15.98
C LEU A 163 -16.87 16.59 15.68
N ASN A 164 -17.19 16.29 14.42
CA ASN A 164 -18.51 15.79 14.05
C ASN A 164 -18.73 14.34 14.47
N ASP A 165 -17.73 13.49 14.27
CA ASP A 165 -17.76 12.08 14.68
C ASP A 165 -17.95 11.91 16.19
N ILE A 166 -17.24 12.71 17.01
CA ILE A 166 -17.41 12.69 18.47
C ILE A 166 -18.65 13.46 18.98
N GLY A 167 -19.46 14.03 18.07
CA GLY A 167 -20.72 14.71 18.41
C GLY A 167 -20.59 16.15 18.95
N VAL A 168 -19.40 16.75 18.92
CA VAL A 168 -19.17 18.13 19.38
C VAL A 168 -19.71 19.16 18.38
N VAL A 169 -19.58 18.90 17.08
CA VAL A 169 -20.09 19.77 16.00
C VAL A 169 -21.13 19.02 15.18
N LYS A 170 -22.27 19.66 14.90
CA LYS A 170 -23.27 19.11 13.96
C LYS A 170 -23.11 19.78 12.61
N ILE A 171 -22.62 19.03 11.63
CA ILE A 171 -22.53 19.51 10.25
C ILE A 171 -23.89 19.25 9.58
N ALA A 172 -24.50 20.30 9.01
CA ALA A 172 -25.73 20.16 8.26
C ALA A 172 -25.55 19.16 7.11
N GLY A 173 -26.50 18.22 6.95
CA GLY A 173 -26.39 17.09 6.01
C GLY A 173 -25.86 15.80 6.64
N PHE A 174 -24.99 15.89 7.66
CA PHE A 174 -24.60 14.75 8.51
C PHE A 174 -25.53 14.59 9.72
N SER A 175 -26.26 15.64 10.08
CA SER A 175 -27.02 15.74 11.33
C SER A 175 -28.44 15.17 11.22
N SER A 176 -28.55 13.84 11.30
CA SER A 176 -29.63 13.06 11.95
C SER A 176 -29.52 11.59 11.50
N GLY A 177 -29.00 10.70 12.36
CA GLY A 177 -29.03 9.24 12.14
C GLY A 177 -27.85 8.61 11.39
N HIS A 178 -26.82 9.36 10.99
CA HIS A 178 -25.73 8.87 10.14
C HIS A 178 -24.35 8.81 10.84
N GLU A 179 -24.28 8.32 12.09
CA GLU A 179 -23.01 8.18 12.83
C GLU A 179 -21.93 7.42 12.04
N TYR A 180 -22.34 6.43 11.26
CA TYR A 180 -21.46 5.67 10.37
C TYR A 180 -20.75 6.57 9.34
N GLN A 181 -21.44 7.54 8.74
CA GLN A 181 -20.85 8.45 7.75
C GLN A 181 -19.81 9.38 8.38
N ALA A 182 -20.09 9.88 9.58
CA ALA A 182 -19.15 10.72 10.32
C ALA A 182 -17.87 9.95 10.66
N ARG A 183 -17.98 8.69 11.11
CA ARG A 183 -16.83 7.79 11.32
C ARG A 183 -16.07 7.51 10.03
N LEU A 184 -16.79 7.21 8.94
CA LEU A 184 -16.20 6.92 7.64
C LEU A 184 -15.41 8.13 7.11
N MET A 185 -16.00 9.32 7.20
CA MET A 185 -15.38 10.58 6.81
C MET A 185 -14.13 10.87 7.64
N THR A 186 -14.18 10.69 8.97
CA THR A 186 -13.04 10.89 9.87
C THR A 186 -11.91 9.92 9.55
N GLY A 187 -12.21 8.62 9.38
CA GLY A 187 -11.20 7.62 9.03
C GLY A 187 -10.53 7.89 7.68
N MET A 188 -11.32 8.23 6.66
CA MET A 188 -10.83 8.49 5.31
C MET A 188 -10.02 9.79 5.21
N SER A 189 -10.50 10.88 5.81
CA SER A 189 -9.76 12.16 5.85
C SER A 189 -8.50 12.05 6.71
N GLY A 190 -8.55 11.31 7.82
CA GLY A 190 -7.41 10.99 8.67
C GLY A 190 -6.33 10.22 7.91
N ALA A 191 -6.71 9.22 7.11
CA ALA A 191 -5.78 8.46 6.28
C ALA A 191 -5.08 9.34 5.22
N LEU A 192 -5.82 10.17 4.49
CA LEU A 192 -5.25 11.08 3.49
C LEU A 192 -4.35 12.16 4.13
N LEU A 193 -4.75 12.69 5.29
CA LEU A 193 -3.93 13.62 6.06
C LEU A 193 -2.64 12.96 6.55
N PHE A 194 -2.73 11.73 7.08
CA PHE A 194 -1.57 10.97 7.53
C PHE A 194 -0.55 10.77 6.39
N VAL A 195 -1.01 10.37 5.20
CA VAL A 195 -0.15 10.28 4.01
C VAL A 195 0.49 11.63 3.71
N SER A 196 -0.28 12.72 3.75
CA SER A 196 0.23 14.07 3.47
C SER A 196 1.28 14.53 4.49
N ILE A 197 1.11 14.19 5.76
CA ILE A 197 2.07 14.46 6.83
C ILE A 197 3.34 13.64 6.63
N MET A 198 3.23 12.36 6.24
CA MET A 198 4.38 11.50 5.91
C MET A 198 5.19 12.01 4.72
N LEU A 199 4.56 12.70 3.77
CA LEU A 199 5.27 13.33 2.65
C LEU A 199 6.17 14.51 3.08
N ILE A 200 5.92 15.14 4.24
CA ILE A 200 6.73 16.25 4.74
C ILE A 200 8.19 15.84 5.02
N PRO A 201 8.48 14.86 5.91
CA PRO A 201 9.86 14.42 6.15
C PRO A 201 10.50 13.84 4.88
N ILE A 202 9.72 13.17 4.02
CA ILE A 202 10.21 12.69 2.72
C ILE A 202 10.64 13.85 1.83
N ALA A 203 9.86 14.92 1.73
CA ALA A 203 10.20 16.09 0.91
C ALA A 203 11.49 16.76 1.39
N PHE A 204 11.64 16.94 2.71
CA PHE A 204 12.86 17.49 3.31
C PHE A 204 14.07 16.60 3.06
N MET A 205 13.89 15.29 3.24
CA MET A 205 14.92 14.30 2.98
C MET A 205 15.38 14.36 1.52
N MET A 206 14.45 14.40 0.57
CA MET A 206 14.75 14.41 -0.87
C MET A 206 15.40 15.71 -1.33
N ASP A 207 14.99 16.84 -0.78
CA ASP A 207 15.61 18.14 -1.06
C ASP A 207 17.01 18.26 -0.43
N GLY A 208 17.25 17.57 0.69
CA GLY A 208 18.52 17.50 1.40
C GLY A 208 19.57 16.54 0.83
N ILE A 209 19.27 15.83 -0.27
CA ILE A 209 20.20 14.87 -0.86
C ILE A 209 21.42 15.59 -1.43
N ARG A 210 22.58 14.95 -1.24
CA ARG A 210 23.85 15.41 -1.79
C ARG A 210 23.76 15.51 -3.31
N ASN A 211 24.20 16.64 -3.82
CA ASN A 211 24.19 16.91 -5.26
C ASN A 211 25.05 15.89 -6.02
N GLU A 212 24.52 15.46 -7.15
CA GLU A 212 25.20 14.58 -8.08
C GLU A 212 26.22 15.38 -8.91
N VAL A 213 27.45 14.89 -9.01
CA VAL A 213 28.51 15.48 -9.83
C VAL A 213 28.49 14.81 -11.18
N ILE A 214 28.05 15.54 -12.21
CA ILE A 214 27.95 15.04 -13.59
C ILE A 214 29.01 15.66 -14.50
N SER A 215 29.48 16.87 -14.17
CA SER A 215 30.44 17.63 -14.97
C SER A 215 31.55 18.18 -14.08
N GLU A 216 32.69 18.52 -14.69
CA GLU A 216 33.73 19.32 -14.06
C GLU A 216 33.27 20.78 -13.85
N ASP A 217 32.31 21.25 -14.66
CA ASP A 217 31.69 22.55 -14.49
C ASP A 217 30.66 22.51 -13.35
N SER A 218 30.95 23.27 -12.29
CA SER A 218 30.09 23.38 -11.12
C SER A 218 28.73 24.01 -11.41
N ASP A 219 28.63 24.96 -12.35
CA ASP A 219 27.37 25.64 -12.65
C ASP A 219 26.41 24.68 -13.38
N ILE A 220 26.94 23.75 -14.18
CA ILE A 220 26.19 22.65 -14.78
C ILE A 220 25.64 21.72 -13.69
N ASN A 221 26.49 21.31 -12.73
CA ASN A 221 26.08 20.48 -11.60
C ASN A 221 24.96 21.16 -10.78
N ILE A 222 25.12 22.44 -10.47
CA ILE A 222 24.12 23.23 -9.71
C ILE A 222 22.78 23.25 -10.45
N ASN A 223 22.78 23.55 -11.75
CA ASN A 223 21.54 23.66 -12.54
C ASN A 223 20.85 22.31 -12.76
N TYR A 224 21.62 21.23 -12.98
CA TYR A 224 21.09 19.87 -13.07
C TYR A 224 20.39 19.45 -11.77
N ASN A 225 21.10 19.58 -10.64
CA ASN A 225 20.56 19.21 -9.33
C ASN A 225 19.35 20.08 -8.94
N ARG A 226 19.38 21.38 -9.26
CA ARG A 226 18.24 22.28 -9.02
C ARG A 226 17.01 21.83 -9.80
N ALA A 227 17.17 21.45 -11.06
CA ALA A 227 16.06 20.97 -11.89
C ALA A 227 15.49 19.65 -11.35
N LYS A 228 16.34 18.70 -10.96
CA LYS A 228 15.95 17.39 -10.39
C LYS A 228 15.20 17.56 -9.06
N LYS A 229 15.77 18.34 -8.13
CA LYS A 229 15.14 18.63 -6.83
C LYS A 229 13.85 19.40 -6.99
N LYS A 230 13.79 20.38 -7.92
CA LYS A 230 12.54 21.10 -8.22
C LYS A 230 11.46 20.17 -8.77
N ASN A 231 11.80 19.29 -9.71
CA ASN A 231 10.83 18.34 -10.27
C ASN A 231 10.25 17.42 -9.18
N MET A 232 11.09 16.96 -8.24
CA MET A 232 10.66 16.18 -7.08
C MET A 232 9.77 16.99 -6.13
N ALA A 233 10.21 18.20 -5.75
CA ALA A 233 9.46 19.09 -4.87
C ALA A 233 8.09 19.45 -5.44
N ASP A 234 8.02 19.81 -6.73
CA ASP A 234 6.77 20.14 -7.42
C ASP A 234 5.80 18.93 -7.42
N PHE A 235 6.32 17.70 -7.59
CA PHE A 235 5.51 16.48 -7.53
C PHE A 235 4.96 16.19 -6.13
N ILE A 236 5.80 16.28 -5.09
CA ILE A 236 5.34 16.06 -3.70
C ILE A 236 4.33 17.13 -3.28
N VAL A 237 4.57 18.40 -3.64
CA VAL A 237 3.62 19.50 -3.39
C VAL A 237 2.30 19.22 -4.09
N LEU A 238 2.31 18.84 -5.38
CA LEU A 238 1.11 18.45 -6.11
C LEU A 238 0.34 17.34 -5.39
N PHE A 239 1.04 16.31 -4.91
CA PHE A 239 0.42 15.21 -4.16
C PHE A 239 -0.27 15.73 -2.89
N THR A 240 0.40 16.55 -2.07
CA THR A 240 -0.24 17.11 -0.86
C THR A 240 -1.47 17.96 -1.18
N TRP A 241 -1.45 18.75 -2.27
CA TRP A 241 -2.62 19.52 -2.69
C TRP A 241 -3.76 18.65 -3.19
N ILE A 242 -3.47 17.57 -3.92
CA ILE A 242 -4.49 16.60 -4.34
C ILE A 242 -5.14 15.95 -3.11
N ASN A 243 -4.36 15.54 -2.11
CA ASN A 243 -4.91 14.98 -0.87
C ASN A 243 -5.83 15.98 -0.16
N THR A 244 -5.38 17.22 0.01
CA THR A 244 -6.20 18.29 0.61
C THR A 244 -7.48 18.54 -0.19
N ALA A 245 -7.40 18.62 -1.51
CA ALA A 245 -8.57 18.83 -2.36
C ALA A 245 -9.57 17.67 -2.25
N VAL A 246 -9.09 16.44 -2.23
CA VAL A 246 -9.95 15.26 -2.08
C VAL A 246 -10.64 15.25 -0.72
N ILE A 247 -9.94 15.57 0.36
CA ILE A 247 -10.57 15.69 1.70
C ILE A 247 -11.73 16.69 1.67
N ILE A 248 -11.52 17.87 1.06
CA ILE A 248 -12.55 18.92 0.98
C ILE A 248 -13.73 18.48 0.10
N VAL A 249 -13.46 17.99 -1.11
CA VAL A 249 -14.49 17.54 -2.05
C VAL A 249 -15.31 16.41 -1.42
N MET A 250 -14.63 15.46 -0.80
CA MET A 250 -15.25 14.32 -0.16
C MET A 250 -16.16 14.76 0.99
N MET A 251 -15.70 15.68 1.85
CA MET A 251 -16.52 16.29 2.91
C MET A 251 -17.81 16.91 2.36
N ILE A 252 -17.69 17.71 1.29
CA ILE A 252 -18.84 18.35 0.65
C ILE A 252 -19.79 17.29 0.08
N THR A 253 -19.26 16.31 -0.67
CA THR A 253 -20.10 15.29 -1.31
C THR A 253 -20.82 14.40 -0.30
N MET A 254 -20.15 14.01 0.79
CA MET A 254 -20.76 13.22 1.86
C MET A 254 -21.82 14.01 2.63
N SER A 255 -21.70 15.33 2.73
CA SER A 255 -22.75 16.16 3.36
C SER A 255 -24.03 16.27 2.54
N ILE A 256 -23.96 16.00 1.22
CA ILE A 256 -25.09 16.18 0.29
C ILE A 256 -25.68 14.84 -0.14
N TRP A 257 -24.82 13.83 -0.37
CA TRP A 257 -25.19 12.53 -0.92
C TRP A 257 -24.67 11.39 -0.05
N ASP A 258 -25.55 10.44 0.28
CA ASP A 258 -25.22 9.14 0.88
C ASP A 258 -25.11 8.06 -0.20
N ASP A 259 -24.05 8.12 -1.01
CA ASP A 259 -23.85 7.18 -2.12
C ASP A 259 -22.43 6.59 -2.11
N GLN A 260 -22.34 5.29 -1.82
CA GLN A 260 -21.07 4.58 -1.76
C GLN A 260 -20.35 4.50 -3.11
N ILE A 261 -21.10 4.47 -4.23
CA ILE A 261 -20.53 4.45 -5.58
C ILE A 261 -19.90 5.82 -5.90
N LEU A 262 -20.54 6.91 -5.47
CA LEU A 262 -19.97 8.25 -5.58
C LEU A 262 -18.63 8.34 -4.84
N TYR A 263 -18.56 7.84 -3.60
CA TYR A 263 -17.33 7.87 -2.82
C TYR A 263 -16.22 7.03 -3.47
N LEU A 264 -16.55 5.83 -3.95
CA LEU A 264 -15.61 4.98 -4.67
C LEU A 264 -15.10 5.66 -5.96
N SER A 265 -15.99 6.33 -6.68
CA SER A 265 -15.66 7.06 -7.90
C SER A 265 -14.71 8.23 -7.63
N LEU A 266 -14.91 8.96 -6.53
CA LEU A 266 -13.97 10.00 -6.08
C LEU A 266 -12.58 9.44 -5.80
N TYR A 267 -12.48 8.28 -5.15
CA TYR A 267 -11.20 7.60 -4.94
C TYR A 267 -10.54 7.15 -6.25
N ALA A 268 -11.32 6.64 -7.21
CA ALA A 268 -10.81 6.31 -8.53
C ALA A 268 -10.25 7.55 -9.25
N VAL A 269 -10.96 8.69 -9.20
CA VAL A 269 -10.49 9.97 -9.77
C VAL A 269 -9.23 10.47 -9.06
N TYR A 270 -9.17 10.36 -7.74
CA TYR A 270 -7.97 10.66 -6.94
C TYR A 270 -6.76 9.85 -7.42
N MET A 271 -6.92 8.54 -7.56
CA MET A 271 -5.86 7.65 -8.03
C MET A 271 -5.39 8.02 -9.44
N LEU A 272 -6.32 8.29 -10.36
CA LEU A 272 -5.99 8.76 -11.72
C LEU A 272 -5.24 10.10 -11.69
N GLY A 273 -5.62 11.01 -10.78
CA GLY A 273 -4.94 12.28 -10.57
C GLY A 273 -3.47 12.10 -10.15
N ILE A 274 -3.21 11.24 -9.15
CA ILE A 274 -1.85 10.92 -8.71
C ILE A 274 -1.04 10.24 -9.82
N MET A 275 -1.63 9.28 -10.53
CA MET A 275 -0.98 8.61 -11.66
C MET A 275 -0.61 9.58 -12.78
N THR A 276 -1.51 10.52 -13.09
CA THR A 276 -1.27 11.58 -14.08
C THR A 276 -0.13 12.50 -13.64
N GLY A 277 -0.14 12.93 -12.37
CA GLY A 277 0.96 13.69 -11.78
C GLY A 277 2.30 12.94 -11.87
N GLY A 278 2.30 11.65 -11.54
CA GLY A 278 3.46 10.77 -11.65
C GLY A 278 3.97 10.66 -13.08
N PHE A 279 3.08 10.52 -14.07
CA PHE A 279 3.44 10.51 -15.49
C PHE A 279 4.15 11.81 -15.91
N PHE A 280 3.63 12.98 -15.53
CA PHE A 280 4.27 14.27 -15.85
C PHE A 280 5.61 14.43 -15.15
N PHE A 281 5.70 14.03 -13.89
CA PHE A 281 6.96 14.00 -13.14
C PHE A 281 8.02 13.14 -13.85
N LEU A 282 7.66 11.93 -14.26
CA LEU A 282 8.54 11.02 -15.00
C LEU A 282 8.94 11.57 -16.36
N ARG A 283 8.01 12.20 -17.08
CA ARG A 283 8.27 12.85 -18.37
C ARG A 283 9.28 13.98 -18.20
N ARG A 284 9.09 14.86 -17.21
CA ARG A 284 10.03 15.95 -16.89
C ARG A 284 11.39 15.41 -16.49
N GLN A 285 11.44 14.35 -15.68
CA GLN A 285 12.70 13.70 -15.30
C GLN A 285 13.49 13.24 -16.53
N LYS A 286 12.83 12.54 -17.47
CA LYS A 286 13.46 12.12 -18.73
C LYS A 286 13.96 13.29 -19.59
N LEU A 287 13.25 14.42 -19.59
CA LEU A 287 13.66 15.63 -20.32
C LEU A 287 14.88 16.29 -19.68
N ILE A 288 14.96 16.31 -18.34
CA ILE A 288 16.14 16.81 -17.61
C ILE A 288 17.34 15.93 -17.93
N GLU A 289 17.24 14.61 -17.78
CA GLU A 289 18.31 13.66 -18.12
C GLU A 289 18.80 13.84 -19.57
N LYS A 290 17.87 14.00 -20.53
CA LYS A 290 18.21 14.22 -21.94
C LYS A 290 18.95 15.53 -22.17
N ARG A 291 18.59 16.61 -21.46
CA ARG A 291 19.19 17.94 -21.63
C ARG A 291 20.66 17.96 -21.21
N TYR A 292 21.01 17.29 -20.12
CA TYR A 292 22.36 17.30 -19.56
C TYR A 292 23.23 16.12 -20.02
N LYS A 293 22.72 15.27 -20.91
CA LYS A 293 23.43 14.08 -21.43
C LYS A 293 24.79 14.43 -22.04
N ASN A 294 24.87 15.52 -22.81
CA ASN A 294 26.09 15.93 -23.50
C ASN A 294 27.06 16.70 -22.60
N GLU A 295 26.60 17.18 -21.45
CA GLU A 295 27.38 17.95 -20.46
C GLU A 295 28.02 17.03 -19.40
N THR A 296 27.73 15.73 -19.46
CA THR A 296 28.24 14.75 -18.49
C THR A 296 29.67 14.36 -18.86
N SER A 297 30.64 14.76 -18.05
CA SER A 297 32.07 14.49 -18.23
C SER A 297 32.69 13.63 -17.12
N VAL A 298 32.03 13.53 -15.95
CA VAL A 298 32.53 12.76 -14.81
C VAL A 298 31.84 11.40 -14.74
N GLU A 299 32.64 10.34 -14.69
CA GLU A 299 32.18 8.98 -14.50
C GLU A 299 32.61 8.45 -13.13
N ILE A 300 31.60 8.16 -12.28
CA ILE A 300 31.80 7.50 -10.99
C ILE A 300 31.41 6.03 -11.17
N ASP A 301 32.35 5.14 -10.92
CA ASP A 301 32.11 3.70 -10.92
C ASP A 301 32.00 3.16 -9.50
N ASP A 302 30.76 3.00 -9.05
CA ASP A 302 30.40 2.41 -7.78
C ASP A 302 29.62 1.09 -7.97
N ASP A 303 29.71 0.44 -9.14
CA ASP A 303 28.90 -0.72 -9.53
C ASP A 303 28.91 -1.85 -8.48
N ASP A 304 30.06 -2.07 -7.84
CA ASP A 304 30.26 -3.14 -6.87
C ASP A 304 29.50 -2.91 -5.55
N ASN A 305 29.19 -1.65 -5.22
CA ASN A 305 28.37 -1.31 -4.04
C ASN A 305 26.88 -1.59 -4.27
N TRP A 306 26.46 -1.90 -5.50
CA TRP A 306 25.07 -2.21 -5.86
C TRP A 306 24.86 -3.70 -6.02
N ILE A 307 24.51 -4.35 -4.92
CA ILE A 307 24.18 -5.77 -4.85
C ILE A 307 22.91 -6.03 -5.66
N LEU A 308 22.98 -6.99 -6.58
CA LEU A 308 21.92 -7.32 -7.54
C LEU A 308 21.45 -6.13 -8.40
N GLY A 309 22.22 -5.04 -8.44
CA GLY A 309 21.91 -3.79 -9.16
C GLY A 309 20.84 -2.90 -8.53
N GLN A 310 20.29 -3.27 -7.37
CA GLN A 310 19.20 -2.54 -6.68
C GLN A 310 19.51 -2.20 -5.21
N ILE A 311 20.22 -3.09 -4.50
CA ILE A 311 20.51 -2.93 -3.07
C ILE A 311 21.86 -2.26 -2.91
N TYR A 312 21.87 -1.04 -2.36
CA TYR A 312 23.11 -0.33 -2.09
C TYR A 312 23.70 -0.74 -0.75
N TYR A 313 24.97 -1.11 -0.75
CA TYR A 313 25.73 -1.48 0.44
C TYR A 313 27.16 -0.94 0.34
N ASN A 314 27.44 0.15 1.05
CA ASN A 314 28.78 0.71 1.14
C ASN A 314 29.09 1.16 2.58
N PRO A 315 29.96 0.43 3.33
CA PRO A 315 30.35 0.79 4.69
C PRO A 315 31.12 2.12 4.81
N GLU A 316 31.80 2.52 3.74
CA GLU A 316 32.57 3.77 3.69
C GLU A 316 31.65 4.98 3.47
N ASP A 317 30.48 4.76 2.87
CA ASP A 317 29.48 5.80 2.71
C ASP A 317 28.64 5.95 3.98
N LYS A 318 28.84 7.05 4.72
CA LYS A 318 28.09 7.34 5.95
C LYS A 318 26.69 7.88 5.69
N ARG A 319 26.28 8.07 4.44
CA ARG A 319 24.91 8.53 4.12
C ARG A 319 23.91 7.40 4.35
N LEU A 320 22.78 7.76 4.98
CA LEU A 320 21.63 6.85 5.08
C LEU A 320 20.90 6.71 3.74
N ASN A 321 20.62 7.83 3.07
CA ASN A 321 19.87 7.87 1.81
C ASN A 321 20.78 8.29 0.66
N ILE A 322 20.65 7.59 -0.45
CA ILE A 322 21.38 7.84 -1.68
C ILE A 322 20.42 7.75 -2.87
N ASP A 323 20.77 8.41 -3.97
CA ASP A 323 19.96 8.37 -5.19
C ASP A 323 19.86 6.94 -5.72
N LYS A 324 18.66 6.52 -6.13
CA LYS A 324 18.51 5.22 -6.78
C LYS A 324 19.34 5.17 -8.05
N ARG A 325 20.04 4.05 -8.23
CA ARG A 325 20.80 3.77 -9.44
C ARG A 325 19.90 3.53 -10.65
N VAL A 326 18.87 2.72 -10.46
CA VAL A 326 17.81 2.50 -11.45
C VAL A 326 16.48 2.82 -10.78
N GLY A 327 15.61 3.50 -11.53
CA GLY A 327 14.33 4.01 -11.07
C GLY A 327 14.39 5.50 -10.82
N VAL A 328 13.46 5.97 -9.99
CA VAL A 328 13.35 7.35 -9.55
C VAL A 328 13.23 7.38 -8.02
N GLY A 329 13.80 8.42 -7.41
CA GLY A 329 13.83 8.59 -5.96
C GLY A 329 15.10 8.04 -5.36
N THR A 330 15.00 7.55 -4.12
CA THR A 330 16.13 7.28 -3.25
C THR A 330 16.08 5.86 -2.72
N THR A 331 17.23 5.35 -2.30
CA THR A 331 17.32 4.08 -1.57
C THR A 331 18.16 4.27 -0.32
N VAL A 332 18.07 3.30 0.57
CA VAL A 332 18.76 3.27 1.84
C VAL A 332 20.09 2.53 1.67
N ASN A 333 21.17 3.08 2.22
CA ASN A 333 22.42 2.35 2.35
C ASN A 333 22.27 1.27 3.44
N MET A 334 22.22 0.01 3.02
CA MET A 334 22.05 -1.12 3.92
C MET A 334 23.29 -1.40 4.79
N ALA A 335 24.42 -0.73 4.53
CA ALA A 335 25.58 -0.79 5.42
C ALA A 335 25.46 0.17 6.62
N HIS A 336 24.61 1.21 6.51
CA HIS A 336 24.40 2.20 7.58
C HIS A 336 23.66 1.56 8.77
N PRO A 337 23.98 1.88 10.04
CA PRO A 337 23.31 1.29 11.21
C PRO A 337 21.78 1.41 11.16
N VAL A 338 21.27 2.61 10.89
CA VAL A 338 19.83 2.85 10.70
C VAL A 338 19.28 2.10 9.48
N GLY A 339 20.07 1.95 8.41
CA GLY A 339 19.66 1.20 7.22
C GLY A 339 19.46 -0.29 7.51
N LYS A 340 20.34 -0.88 8.34
CA LYS A 340 20.19 -2.27 8.83
C LYS A 340 18.92 -2.44 9.65
N VAL A 341 18.63 -1.50 10.56
CA VAL A 341 17.38 -1.53 11.35
C VAL A 341 16.15 -1.45 10.44
N ILE A 342 16.13 -0.52 9.47
CA ILE A 342 15.04 -0.42 8.48
C ILE A 342 14.89 -1.73 7.71
N GLY A 343 16.00 -2.33 7.27
CA GLY A 343 15.99 -3.61 6.56
C GLY A 343 15.37 -4.75 7.39
N VAL A 344 15.79 -4.89 8.66
CA VAL A 344 15.23 -5.90 9.58
C VAL A 344 13.74 -5.65 9.83
N LEU A 345 13.34 -4.41 10.11
CA LEU A 345 11.93 -4.05 10.32
C LEU A 345 11.08 -4.33 9.07
N THR A 346 11.63 -4.09 7.87
CA THR A 346 10.94 -4.40 6.61
C THR A 346 10.71 -5.90 6.46
N ILE A 347 11.72 -6.73 6.77
CA ILE A 347 11.59 -8.19 6.72
C ILE A 347 10.57 -8.69 7.75
N LEU A 348 10.63 -8.19 8.99
CA LEU A 348 9.68 -8.54 10.05
C LEU A 348 8.25 -8.14 9.68
N LEU A 349 8.06 -6.98 9.05
CA LEU A 349 6.75 -6.53 8.58
C LEU A 349 6.18 -7.46 7.51
N VAL A 350 7.00 -7.91 6.55
CA VAL A 350 6.57 -8.88 5.53
C VAL A 350 6.18 -10.21 6.18
N ILE A 351 6.97 -10.72 7.13
CA ILE A 351 6.66 -11.94 7.88
C ILE A 351 5.35 -11.77 8.66
N PHE A 352 5.17 -10.63 9.33
CA PHE A 352 3.96 -10.33 10.09
C PHE A 352 2.73 -10.31 9.18
N ILE A 353 2.80 -9.66 8.00
CA ILE A 353 1.72 -9.69 7.01
C ILE A 353 1.38 -11.13 6.60
N LEU A 354 2.39 -11.96 6.30
CA LEU A 354 2.15 -13.35 5.93
C LEU A 354 1.54 -14.17 7.08
N PHE A 355 1.93 -13.90 8.33
CA PHE A 355 1.33 -14.51 9.51
C PHE A 355 -0.14 -14.10 9.68
N GLU A 356 -0.46 -12.81 9.53
CA GLU A 356 -1.84 -12.31 9.57
C GLU A 356 -2.72 -12.96 8.49
N LEU A 357 -2.18 -13.21 7.28
CA LEU A 357 -2.92 -13.94 6.25
C LEU A 357 -3.25 -15.38 6.67
N ILE A 358 -2.33 -16.06 7.35
CA ILE A 358 -2.58 -17.41 7.90
C ILE A 358 -3.65 -17.34 8.99
N TYR A 359 -3.54 -16.38 9.90
CA TYR A 359 -4.50 -16.17 10.97
C TYR A 359 -5.92 -15.90 10.42
N VAL A 360 -6.05 -15.01 9.44
CA VAL A 360 -7.31 -14.73 8.74
C VAL A 360 -7.86 -15.97 8.03
N GLY A 361 -6.99 -16.76 7.39
CA GLY A 361 -7.38 -18.03 6.77
C GLY A 361 -7.95 -19.03 7.79
N ILE A 362 -7.27 -19.21 8.93
CA ILE A 362 -7.74 -20.10 10.02
C ILE A 362 -9.06 -19.58 10.59
N LEU A 363 -9.15 -18.28 10.90
CA LEU A 363 -10.35 -17.66 11.45
C LEU A 363 -11.55 -17.82 10.52
N GLY A 364 -11.35 -17.63 9.21
CA GLY A 364 -12.40 -17.81 8.20
C GLY A 364 -12.94 -19.25 8.14
N GLN A 365 -12.08 -20.25 8.33
CA GLN A 365 -12.47 -21.66 8.31
C GLN A 365 -13.01 -22.18 9.65
N THR A 366 -12.67 -21.52 10.77
CA THR A 366 -13.09 -21.96 12.11
C THR A 366 -14.59 -21.77 12.31
N PRO A 367 -15.36 -22.82 12.65
CA PRO A 367 -16.80 -22.73 12.82
C PRO A 367 -17.17 -21.85 14.01
N MET A 368 -18.31 -21.17 13.90
CA MET A 368 -18.89 -20.39 15.00
C MET A 368 -19.81 -21.34 15.79
N LYS A 369 -19.48 -21.60 17.05
CA LYS A 369 -20.20 -22.53 17.92
C LYS A 369 -20.87 -21.77 19.05
N VAL A 370 -22.02 -22.27 19.48
CA VAL A 370 -22.74 -21.73 20.63
C VAL A 370 -23.09 -22.88 21.55
N ARG A 371 -22.80 -22.74 22.84
CA ARG A 371 -23.08 -23.75 23.85
C ARG A 371 -23.60 -23.11 25.14
N VAL A 372 -24.33 -23.89 25.93
CA VAL A 372 -24.67 -23.54 27.31
C VAL A 372 -23.68 -24.24 28.23
N GLU A 373 -23.04 -23.48 29.12
CA GLU A 373 -22.06 -23.99 30.07
C GLU A 373 -22.06 -23.08 31.31
N ASP A 374 -22.09 -23.67 32.52
CA ASP A 374 -22.07 -22.97 33.80
C ASP A 374 -23.10 -21.83 33.92
N GLY A 375 -24.33 -22.03 33.42
CA GLY A 375 -25.38 -21.01 33.45
C GLY A 375 -25.16 -19.83 32.49
N ASN A 376 -24.28 -19.97 31.49
CA ASN A 376 -23.99 -18.95 30.48
C ASN A 376 -24.23 -19.50 29.07
N ILE A 377 -24.69 -18.64 28.16
CA ILE A 377 -24.58 -18.85 26.72
C ILE A 377 -23.17 -18.41 26.28
N ILE A 378 -22.36 -19.34 25.81
CA ILE A 378 -21.00 -19.10 25.33
C ILE A 378 -20.97 -19.13 23.80
N CYS A 379 -20.61 -18.00 23.20
CA CYS A 379 -20.32 -17.89 21.77
C CYS A 379 -18.81 -18.08 21.55
N HIS A 380 -18.44 -19.13 20.84
CA HIS A 380 -17.05 -19.57 20.67
C HIS A 380 -16.67 -19.72 19.20
N GLN A 381 -15.50 -19.18 18.83
CA GLN A 381 -14.90 -19.44 17.51
C GLN A 381 -13.43 -19.83 17.66
N MET A 382 -12.55 -18.85 17.86
CA MET A 382 -11.12 -19.07 18.19
C MET A 382 -10.85 -19.01 19.69
N LYS A 383 -11.71 -18.27 20.39
CA LYS A 383 -11.77 -18.07 21.83
C LYS A 383 -13.24 -17.91 22.18
N ASP A 384 -13.55 -17.92 23.47
CA ASP A 384 -14.86 -17.47 23.93
C ASP A 384 -14.97 -15.97 23.69
N ASP A 385 -15.82 -15.58 22.74
CA ASP A 385 -15.99 -14.20 22.29
C ASP A 385 -17.05 -13.47 23.13
N TYR A 386 -18.14 -14.17 23.47
CA TYR A 386 -19.20 -13.65 24.31
C TYR A 386 -19.65 -14.71 25.33
N CYS A 387 -19.86 -14.28 26.57
CA CYS A 387 -20.45 -15.09 27.64
C CYS A 387 -21.65 -14.30 28.17
N ILE A 388 -22.86 -14.82 27.96
CA ILE A 388 -24.11 -14.16 28.34
C ILE A 388 -24.71 -14.97 29.51
N PRO A 389 -24.73 -14.44 30.74
CA PRO A 389 -25.37 -15.12 31.86
C PRO A 389 -26.86 -15.32 31.59
N ILE A 390 -27.35 -16.54 31.80
CA ILE A 390 -28.77 -16.88 31.60
C ILE A 390 -29.64 -16.11 32.60
N SER A 391 -29.11 -15.81 33.79
CA SER A 391 -29.77 -14.97 34.80
C SER A 391 -30.10 -13.55 34.33
N ASP A 392 -29.37 -13.05 33.33
CA ASP A 392 -29.47 -11.67 32.86
C ASP A 392 -30.35 -11.58 31.59
N ILE A 393 -30.90 -12.70 31.12
CA ILE A 393 -31.73 -12.76 29.92
C ILE A 393 -33.16 -12.28 30.24
N ASP A 394 -33.55 -11.17 29.62
CA ASP A 394 -34.90 -10.61 29.69
C ASP A 394 -35.86 -11.29 28.71
N ASP A 395 -35.38 -11.59 27.50
CA ASP A 395 -36.16 -12.21 26.43
C ASP A 395 -35.25 -12.99 25.47
N ILE A 396 -35.73 -14.13 24.98
CA ILE A 396 -35.04 -14.93 23.97
C ILE A 396 -36.04 -15.45 22.94
N THR A 397 -35.75 -15.20 21.67
CA THR A 397 -36.55 -15.70 20.55
C THR A 397 -35.66 -16.39 19.52
N ILE A 398 -36.23 -17.34 18.79
CA ILE A 398 -35.56 -17.98 17.66
C ILE A 398 -36.29 -17.63 16.36
N GLU A 399 -35.54 -17.11 15.41
CA GLU A 399 -36.03 -16.71 14.11
C GLU A 399 -35.40 -17.58 13.03
N SER A 400 -36.01 -17.56 11.85
CA SER A 400 -35.49 -18.24 10.66
C SER A 400 -35.24 -17.21 9.59
N ASP A 401 -34.20 -17.43 8.78
CA ASP A 401 -33.76 -16.59 7.66
C ASP A 401 -32.84 -15.42 8.04
N SER A 402 -31.70 -15.75 8.67
CA SER A 402 -30.60 -14.83 9.00
C SER A 402 -30.15 -13.95 7.82
N ALA A 403 -30.27 -14.43 6.58
CA ALA A 403 -29.91 -13.69 5.38
C ALA A 403 -30.78 -12.44 5.12
N LYS A 404 -31.96 -12.33 5.76
CA LYS A 404 -32.80 -11.13 5.68
C LYS A 404 -32.32 -9.97 6.56
N LEU A 405 -31.43 -10.24 7.52
CA LEU A 405 -30.91 -9.22 8.41
C LEU A 405 -30.11 -8.19 7.61
N LYS A 406 -30.49 -6.91 7.75
CA LYS A 406 -29.67 -5.81 7.24
C LYS A 406 -28.59 -5.51 8.26
N LEU A 407 -27.41 -6.08 8.05
CA LEU A 407 -26.24 -5.89 8.90
C LEU A 407 -25.40 -4.71 8.40
N ARG A 408 -25.10 -3.76 9.28
CA ARG A 408 -24.12 -2.68 9.01
C ARG A 408 -23.17 -2.57 10.19
N LYS A 409 -21.88 -2.83 9.95
CA LYS A 409 -20.87 -2.91 11.02
C LYS A 409 -20.63 -1.57 11.72
N GLU A 410 -20.64 -1.58 13.06
CA GLU A 410 -20.13 -0.49 13.89
C GLU A 410 -18.68 -0.73 14.31
N ALA A 411 -18.37 -1.94 14.81
CA ALA A 411 -17.05 -2.35 15.26
C ALA A 411 -16.93 -3.88 15.22
N GLY A 412 -15.77 -4.42 14.83
CA GLY A 412 -15.54 -5.87 14.72
C GLY A 412 -15.07 -6.31 13.34
N TYR A 413 -15.31 -7.58 12.99
CA TYR A 413 -14.81 -8.19 11.75
C TYR A 413 -15.99 -8.63 10.87
N ASP A 414 -15.86 -8.35 9.58
CA ASP A 414 -16.84 -8.66 8.54
C ASP A 414 -16.16 -9.62 7.57
N MET A 415 -16.48 -10.91 7.69
CA MET A 415 -15.90 -11.97 6.86
C MET A 415 -17.01 -12.84 6.32
N ASP A 416 -17.75 -12.35 5.32
CA ASP A 416 -18.81 -13.08 4.62
C ASP A 416 -18.47 -14.58 4.48
N PRO A 417 -19.27 -15.50 5.04
CA PRO A 417 -20.59 -15.31 5.66
C PRO A 417 -20.62 -15.11 7.19
N LYS A 418 -19.46 -14.96 7.84
CA LYS A 418 -19.29 -14.84 9.29
C LYS A 418 -19.15 -13.38 9.74
N TYR A 419 -20.00 -12.98 10.68
CA TYR A 419 -20.11 -11.62 11.20
C TYR A 419 -19.97 -11.63 12.71
N LYS A 420 -19.05 -10.82 13.23
CA LYS A 420 -18.79 -10.75 14.67
C LYS A 420 -18.41 -9.36 15.14
N GLY A 421 -19.14 -8.85 16.12
CA GLY A 421 -18.87 -7.56 16.75
C GLY A 421 -20.14 -6.76 17.04
N LYS A 422 -20.02 -5.43 17.03
CA LYS A 422 -21.12 -4.49 17.19
C LYS A 422 -21.64 -4.03 15.83
N TYR A 423 -22.95 -4.07 15.64
CA TYR A 423 -23.61 -3.81 14.36
C TYR A 423 -24.89 -3.00 14.56
N TYR A 424 -25.25 -2.28 13.51
CA TYR A 424 -26.65 -1.99 13.26
C TYR A 424 -27.31 -3.22 12.66
N VAL A 425 -28.45 -3.63 13.21
CA VAL A 425 -29.26 -4.73 12.70
C VAL A 425 -30.66 -4.19 12.39
N ASN A 426 -31.06 -4.19 11.12
CA ASN A 426 -32.33 -3.58 10.68
C ASN A 426 -32.51 -2.13 11.18
N ASP A 427 -31.43 -1.36 11.12
CA ASP A 427 -31.32 0.05 11.57
C ASP A 427 -31.38 0.29 13.09
N GLU A 428 -31.50 -0.77 13.89
CA GLU A 428 -31.28 -0.71 15.34
C GLU A 428 -29.78 -0.69 15.64
N SER A 429 -29.30 0.30 16.39
CA SER A 429 -27.88 0.42 16.77
C SER A 429 -27.56 -0.36 18.03
N GLY A 430 -26.28 -0.58 18.32
CA GLY A 430 -25.91 -1.16 19.61
C GLY A 430 -25.91 -2.69 19.66
N CYS A 431 -26.40 -3.36 18.62
CA CYS A 431 -26.57 -4.81 18.62
C CYS A 431 -25.24 -5.54 18.58
N ILE A 432 -25.14 -6.64 19.32
CA ILE A 432 -23.99 -7.55 19.29
C ILE A 432 -24.33 -8.71 18.34
N VAL A 433 -23.44 -8.99 17.40
CA VAL A 433 -23.63 -10.02 16.38
C VAL A 433 -22.57 -11.09 16.55
N PHE A 434 -23.01 -12.34 16.48
CA PHE A 434 -22.21 -13.55 16.34
C PHE A 434 -22.96 -14.49 15.39
N LEU A 435 -22.87 -14.22 14.09
CA LEU A 435 -23.65 -14.90 13.07
C LEU A 435 -22.78 -15.50 11.96
N ASP A 436 -23.05 -16.75 11.60
CA ASP A 436 -22.74 -17.31 10.29
C ASP A 436 -24.02 -17.30 9.44
N LEU A 437 -24.03 -16.51 8.36
CA LEU A 437 -25.20 -16.36 7.49
C LEU A 437 -25.48 -17.60 6.62
N ASN A 438 -24.60 -18.61 6.60
CA ASN A 438 -24.94 -19.92 6.06
C ASN A 438 -25.98 -20.64 6.94
N THR A 439 -25.98 -20.37 8.24
CA THR A 439 -26.94 -20.91 9.20
C THR A 439 -28.18 -20.03 9.21
N LYS A 440 -29.30 -20.58 8.73
CA LYS A 440 -30.56 -19.83 8.55
C LYS A 440 -31.21 -19.44 9.86
N LYS A 441 -31.16 -20.29 10.88
CA LYS A 441 -31.78 -20.03 12.18
C LYS A 441 -30.83 -19.27 13.08
N TYR A 442 -31.35 -18.29 13.80
CA TYR A 442 -30.59 -17.50 14.77
C TYR A 442 -31.46 -17.16 15.97
N MET A 443 -30.82 -16.95 17.11
CA MET A 443 -31.45 -16.48 18.34
C MET A 443 -31.25 -14.98 18.46
N THR A 444 -32.33 -14.29 18.86
CA THR A 444 -32.29 -12.91 19.32
C THR A 444 -32.39 -12.96 20.85
N VAL A 445 -31.33 -12.55 21.55
CA VAL A 445 -31.25 -12.56 23.02
C VAL A 445 -31.19 -11.12 23.50
N SER A 446 -32.10 -10.73 24.39
CA SER A 446 -32.04 -9.46 25.12
C SER A 446 -31.51 -9.75 26.52
N ALA A 447 -30.34 -9.18 26.87
CA ALA A 447 -29.73 -9.38 28.17
C ALA A 447 -28.90 -8.16 28.59
N ASP A 448 -29.01 -7.73 29.85
CA ASP A 448 -28.27 -6.57 30.41
C ASP A 448 -28.41 -5.31 29.54
N GLY A 449 -29.64 -5.04 29.05
CA GLY A 449 -29.92 -3.89 28.16
C GLY A 449 -29.23 -3.95 26.79
N LYS A 450 -28.64 -5.09 26.41
CA LYS A 450 -28.03 -5.34 25.10
C LYS A 450 -28.84 -6.36 24.32
N LYS A 451 -28.79 -6.25 22.99
CA LYS A 451 -29.44 -7.18 22.07
C LYS A 451 -28.40 -7.95 21.29
N TYR A 452 -28.45 -9.26 21.37
CA TYR A 452 -27.53 -10.19 20.73
C TYR A 452 -28.25 -10.94 19.61
N TYR A 453 -27.59 -11.07 18.46
CA TYR A 453 -28.00 -11.91 17.35
C TYR A 453 -26.96 -13.02 17.20
N ILE A 454 -27.33 -14.25 17.54
CA ILE A 454 -26.39 -15.36 17.70
C ILE A 454 -26.86 -16.61 16.97
N ASN A 455 -25.94 -17.33 16.33
CA ASN A 455 -26.20 -18.68 15.84
C ASN A 455 -24.96 -19.57 15.97
N GLY A 456 -25.21 -20.89 16.01
CA GLY A 456 -24.18 -21.91 15.98
C GLY A 456 -23.81 -22.37 14.57
N GLU A 457 -23.01 -23.43 14.50
CA GLU A 457 -22.49 -24.01 13.26
C GLU A 457 -23.62 -24.58 12.40
N SER A 458 -24.74 -24.93 13.03
CA SER A 458 -25.92 -25.45 12.34
C SER A 458 -27.23 -24.94 12.95
N ASN A 459 -28.32 -25.08 12.17
CA ASN A 459 -29.67 -24.79 12.65
C ASN A 459 -30.03 -25.64 13.88
N GLY A 460 -29.63 -26.92 13.88
CA GLY A 460 -29.90 -27.83 14.98
C GLY A 460 -29.15 -27.48 16.26
N GLU A 461 -27.90 -27.00 16.16
CA GLU A 461 -27.15 -26.48 17.32
C GLU A 461 -27.85 -25.25 17.90
N SER A 462 -28.27 -24.32 17.04
CA SER A 462 -28.97 -23.10 17.48
C SER A 462 -30.31 -23.41 18.16
N GLU A 463 -31.09 -24.36 17.63
CA GLU A 463 -32.34 -24.84 18.25
C GLU A 463 -32.12 -25.57 19.58
N LYS A 464 -31.04 -26.37 19.66
CA LYS A 464 -30.68 -27.09 20.88
C LYS A 464 -30.35 -26.10 22.00
N VAL A 465 -29.48 -25.12 21.72
CA VAL A 465 -29.11 -24.08 22.69
C VAL A 465 -30.35 -23.29 23.12
N TYR A 466 -31.20 -22.88 22.17
CA TYR A 466 -32.45 -22.18 22.49
C TYR A 466 -33.34 -22.97 23.46
N SER A 467 -33.52 -24.27 23.20
CA SER A 467 -34.34 -25.15 24.05
C SER A 467 -33.73 -25.34 25.44
N GLU A 468 -32.40 -25.44 25.52
CA GLU A 468 -31.67 -25.59 26.78
C GLU A 468 -31.75 -24.33 27.65
N VAL A 469 -31.64 -23.14 27.04
CA VAL A 469 -31.82 -21.85 27.71
C VAL A 469 -33.26 -21.68 28.20
N LEU A 470 -34.26 -22.00 27.38
CA LEU A 470 -35.68 -21.90 27.79
C LEU A 470 -36.00 -22.77 29.00
N ASN A 471 -35.44 -23.97 29.08
CA ASN A 471 -35.62 -24.85 30.23
C ASN A 471 -35.01 -24.23 31.50
N GLN A 472 -33.80 -23.66 31.41
CA GLN A 472 -33.13 -23.04 32.56
C GLN A 472 -33.75 -21.70 33.01
N ILE A 473 -34.48 -21.00 32.14
CA ILE A 473 -35.25 -19.80 32.52
C ILE A 473 -36.59 -20.18 33.18
N SER A 474 -37.10 -21.38 32.89
CA SER A 474 -38.38 -21.87 33.41
C SER A 474 -38.28 -22.59 34.76
N ASP A 475 -37.07 -23.02 35.13
CA ASP A 475 -36.71 -23.61 36.43
C ASP A 475 -36.31 -22.52 37.45
#